data_AF-A0A7Y2H8X7-F1
#
_entry.id   AF-A0A7Y2H8X7-F1
#
_cell.length_a   1.000
_cell.length_b   1.000
_cell.length_c   1.000
_cell.angle_alpha   90.00
_cell.angle_beta   90.00
_cell.angle_gamma   90.00
#
_symmetry.space_group_name_H-M   'P 1'
#
loop_
_entity.id
_entity.type
_entity.pdbx_description
1 polymer ?
#
loop_
_entity_poly.entity_id
_entity_poly.type
_entity_poly.pdbx_seq_one_letter_code
_entity_poly.pdbx_strand_id
1 'polypeptide(L)' 'MEYKITELVNIVDGSLLGESSEDHVIHQIVYDTRKIKTSGSVLFIAIKNNNGNGHNYIEEAYSKGIRSFLVSE' A
#
# COMPACT_ATOMS: atom_id res chain seq x y z
N MET A 1 -5.42 0.15 -13.29
CA MET A 1 -4.12 -0.50 -13.58
C MET A 1 -4.02 -1.69 -12.67
N GLU A 2 -3.42 -2.79 -13.11
CA GLU A 2 -3.35 -4.03 -12.35
C GLU A 2 -1.88 -4.40 -12.16
N TYR A 3 -1.44 -4.51 -10.90
CA TYR A 3 -0.08 -4.90 -10.55
C TYR A 3 -0.11 -6.10 -9.62
N LYS A 4 0.62 -7.16 -9.95
CA LYS A 4 0.86 -8.26 -9.01
C LYS A 4 1.77 -7.79 -7.89
N ILE A 5 1.56 -8.30 -6.69
CA ILE A 5 2.40 -7.92 -5.56
C ILE A 5 3.87 -8.30 -5.77
N THR A 6 4.15 -9.45 -6.40
CA THR A 6 5.50 -9.89 -6.75
C THR A 6 6.20 -8.92 -7.71
N GLU A 7 5.47 -8.34 -8.67
CA GLU A 7 6.02 -7.32 -9.58
C GLU A 7 6.39 -6.06 -8.81
N LEU A 8 5.52 -5.62 -7.89
CA LEU A 8 5.79 -4.43 -7.07
C LEU A 8 7.01 -4.62 -6.18
N VAL A 9 7.18 -5.80 -5.59
CA VAL A 9 8.36 -6.15 -4.77
C VAL A 9 9.65 -6.01 -5.59
N ASN A 10 9.66 -6.51 -6.83
CA ASN A 10 10.82 -6.37 -7.72
C ASN A 10 11.06 -4.91 -8.15
N ILE A 11 10.01 -4.16 -8.47
CA ILE A 11 10.12 -2.76 -8.91
C ILE A 11 10.73 -1.87 -7.83
N VAL A 12 10.34 -2.10 -6.57
CA VAL A 12 10.79 -1.28 -5.44
C VAL A 12 12.03 -1.83 -4.74
N ASP A 13 12.59 -2.94 -5.25
CA ASP A 13 13.68 -3.70 -4.62
C ASP A 13 13.39 -3.98 -3.13
N GLY A 14 12.13 -4.33 -2.85
CA GLY A 14 11.60 -4.46 -1.50
C GLY A 14 11.55 -5.90 -1.01
N SER A 15 11.01 -6.06 0.19
CA SER A 15 10.74 -7.36 0.81
C SER A 15 9.26 -7.48 1.13
N LEU A 16 8.64 -8.61 0.80
CA LEU A 16 7.26 -8.88 1.18
C LEU A 16 7.20 -9.25 2.67
N LEU A 17 6.45 -8.47 3.45
CA LEU A 17 6.19 -8.74 4.86
C LEU A 17 4.75 -9.21 5.03
N GLY A 18 4.58 -10.48 5.37
CA GLY A 18 3.26 -11.11 5.62
C GLY A 18 2.89 -12.17 4.59
N GLU A 19 1.77 -12.86 4.84
CA GLU A 19 1.21 -13.82 3.90
C GLU A 19 0.40 -13.10 2.84
N SER A 20 0.88 -13.14 1.59
CA SER A 20 0.08 -12.76 0.43
C SER A 20 0.24 -13.81 -0.65
N SER A 21 -0.87 -14.21 -1.26
CA SER A 21 -0.84 -15.08 -2.43
C SER A 21 -0.08 -14.39 -3.57
N GLU A 22 0.74 -15.13 -4.30
CA GLU A 22 1.48 -14.62 -5.46
C GLU A 22 0.56 -14.02 -6.54
N ASP A 23 -0.72 -14.39 -6.53
CA ASP A 23 -1.76 -13.88 -7.42
C ASP A 23 -2.53 -12.67 -6.86
N HIS A 24 -2.09 -12.07 -5.75
CA HIS A 24 -2.71 -10.86 -5.22
C HIS A 24 -2.44 -9.67 -6.15
N VAL A 25 -3.50 -9.20 -6.80
CA VAL A 25 -3.46 -8.06 -7.74
C VAL A 25 -3.92 -6.79 -7.05
N ILE A 26 -3.08 -5.77 -7.10
CA ILE A 26 -3.38 -4.38 -6.70
C ILE A 26 -4.00 -3.65 -7.89
N HIS A 27 -5.21 -3.13 -7.70
CA HIS A 27 -5.98 -2.43 -8.73
C HIS A 27 -5.81 -0.89 -8.64
N GLN A 28 -5.42 -0.41 -7.46
CA GLN A 28 -5.29 1.01 -7.18
C GLN A 28 -4.17 1.24 -6.18
N ILE A 29 -3.43 2.32 -6.38
CA ILE A 29 -2.39 2.78 -5.47
C ILE A 29 -2.83 4.14 -4.93
N VAL A 30 -2.74 4.31 -3.62
CA VAL A 30 -3.07 5.55 -2.93
C VAL A 30 -1.95 5.90 -1.95
N TYR A 31 -1.75 7.18 -1.68
CA TYR A 31 -0.76 7.69 -0.72
C TYR A 31 -1.37 8.68 0.28
N ASP A 32 -2.67 8.99 0.12
CA ASP A 32 -3.40 9.92 0.97
C ASP A 32 -4.69 9.25 1.40
N THR A 33 -4.87 9.09 2.71
CA THR A 33 -6.01 8.39 3.28
C THR A 33 -7.34 9.09 3.04
N ARG A 34 -7.33 10.39 2.76
CA ARG A 34 -8.54 11.17 2.41
C ARG A 34 -9.01 10.88 0.99
N LYS A 35 -8.16 10.31 0.15
CA LYS A 35 -8.48 9.90 -1.23
C LYS A 35 -8.91 8.43 -1.34
N ILE A 36 -8.96 7.71 -0.21
CA ILE A 36 -9.41 6.32 -0.21
C ILE A 36 -10.90 6.28 -0.56
N LYS A 37 -11.18 5.72 -1.74
CA LYS A 37 -12.51 5.25 -2.14
C LYS A 37 -12.39 3.74 -2.22
N THR A 38 -12.93 3.03 -1.23
CA THR A 38 -12.75 1.59 -1.13
C THR A 38 -13.57 0.87 -2.20
N SER A 39 -12.86 0.29 -3.17
CA SER A 39 -13.37 -0.69 -4.13
C SER A 39 -12.18 -1.52 -4.61
N GLY A 40 -12.22 -2.83 -4.38
CA GLY A 40 -11.16 -3.76 -4.75
C GLY A 40 -9.88 -3.69 -3.90
N SER A 41 -8.82 -4.34 -4.39
CA SER A 41 -7.51 -4.38 -3.74
C SER A 41 -6.72 -3.10 -3.97
N VAL A 42 -6.49 -2.35 -2.89
CA VAL A 42 -5.79 -1.07 -2.91
C VAL A 42 -4.50 -1.17 -2.08
N LEU A 43 -3.41 -0.63 -2.61
CA LEU A 43 -2.13 -0.47 -1.92
C LEU A 43 -1.99 0.96 -1.39
N PHE A 44 -1.75 1.11 -0.10
CA PHE A 44 -1.38 2.40 0.49
C PHE A 44 0.13 2.54 0.58
N ILE A 45 0.68 3.59 -0.02
CA ILE A 45 2.11 3.93 0.06
C ILE A 45 2.31 4.96 1.18
N ALA A 46 3.01 4.55 2.24
CA ALA A 46 3.38 5.40 3.34
C ALA A 46 4.64 6.21 2.98
N ILE A 47 4.45 7.39 2.38
CA ILE A 47 5.56 8.26 1.98
C ILE A 47 6.03 9.09 3.18
N LYS A 48 7.32 9.02 3.49
CA LYS A 48 7.98 9.90 4.47
C LYS A 48 8.69 11.05 3.76
N ASN A 49 8.40 12.28 4.18
CA ASN A 49 9.06 13.48 3.69
C ASN A 49 9.41 14.41 4.87
N ASN A 50 10.08 15.52 4.59
CA ASN A 50 10.55 16.44 5.63
C ASN A 50 9.43 17.10 6.46
N ASN A 51 8.21 17.16 5.91
CA ASN A 51 7.04 17.84 6.48
C ASN A 51 5.93 16.86 6.93
N GLY A 52 6.14 15.55 6.81
CA GLY A 52 5.09 14.57 7.07
C GLY A 52 5.55 13.13 6.94
N ASN A 53 4.91 12.26 7.74
CA ASN A 53 5.18 10.83 7.74
C ASN A 53 3.89 10.06 7.39
N GLY A 54 3.85 9.44 6.22
CA GLY A 54 2.73 8.63 5.74
C GLY A 54 2.42 7.45 6.68
N HIS A 55 3.41 6.96 7.41
CA HIS A 55 3.25 5.86 8.38
C HIS A 55 2.28 6.20 9.51
N ASN A 56 2.17 7.49 9.86
CA ASN A 56 1.22 7.97 10.87
C ASN A 56 -0.24 7.74 10.46
N TYR A 57 -0.51 7.44 9.19
CA TYR A 57 -1.86 7.25 8.66
C TYR A 57 -2.18 5.79 8.33
N ILE A 58 -1.30 4.84 8.68
CA ILE A 58 -1.53 3.41 8.44
C ILE A 58 -2.79 2.93 9.15
N GLU A 59 -2.98 3.32 10.42
CA GLU A 59 -4.15 2.91 11.19
C GLU A 59 -5.46 3.44 10.59
N GLU A 60 -5.46 4.68 10.11
CA GLU A 60 -6.61 5.28 9.43
C GLU A 60 -6.91 4.59 8.08
N ALA A 61 -5.87 4.29 7.29
CA ALA A 61 -5.99 3.54 6.05
C ALA A 61 -6.56 2.13 6.30
N TYR A 62 -6.07 1.45 7.35
CA TYR A 62 -6.56 0.13 7.75
C TYR A 62 -8.03 0.16 8.18
N SER A 63 -8.43 1.16 8.97
CA SER A 63 -9.83 1.40 9.36
C SER A 63 -10.74 1.61 8.15
N LYS A 64 -10.22 2.25 7.10
CA LYS A 64 -10.91 2.45 5.82
C LYS A 64 -10.94 1.20 4.93
N GLY A 65 -10.39 0.06 5.38
CA GLY A 65 -10.45 -1.23 4.69
C GLY A 65 -9.23 -1.56 3.82
N ILE A 66 -8.17 -0.75 3.86
CA ILE A 66 -6.91 -1.07 3.18
C ILE A 66 -6.22 -2.23 3.89
N ARG A 67 -5.67 -3.16 3.11
CA ARG A 67 -4.98 -4.36 3.62
C ARG A 67 -3.55 -4.50 3.11
N SER A 68 -3.16 -3.77 2.07
CA SER A 68 -1.80 -3.79 1.52
C SER A 68 -1.14 -2.44 1.77
N PHE A 69 0.08 -2.48 2.31
CA PHE A 69 0.83 -1.29 2.68
C PHE A 69 2.25 -1.39 2.15
N LEU A 70 2.76 -0.31 1.58
CA LEU A 70 4.17 -0.14 1.27
C LEU A 70 4.76 0.83 2.29
N VAL A 71 5.71 0.34 3.07
CA VAL A 71 6.37 1.07 4.16
C VAL A 71 7.87 1.08 3.93
N SER A 72 8.54 2.14 4.38
CA SER A 72 10.00 2.30 4.30
C SER A 72 10.75 2.02 5.62
N GLU A 73 10.03 1.66 6.68
CA GLU A 73 10.54 1.39 8.03
C GLU A 73 9.72 0.26 8.67
#